data_AF-A0A520FXJ5-F1
#
_entry.id   AF-A0A520FXJ5-F1
#
_cell.length_a   1.000
_cell.length_b   1.000
_cell.length_c   1.000
_cell.angle_alpha   90.00
_cell.angle_beta   90.00
_cell.angle_gamma   90.00
#
_symmetry.space_group_name_H-M   'P 1'
#
loop_
_entity.id
_entity.type
_entity.pdbx_description
1 polymer ?
#
loop_
_entity_poly.entity_id
_entity_poly.type
_entity_poly.pdbx_seq_one_letter_code
_entity_poly.pdbx_strand_id
1 'polypeptide(L)'
;MAKTGWHGVFPAVTTQFREDMSVDVEATQGVQDALVRDGVNGLILMGTCGENNSLDGDEKRTILKAAVEVVAGRVPVLTGVSEFDTRRAVAYARDAEKLGADGLMVLPAMVYVPKPAELVAHFRAVAEATSLPIMLYN
;
A
#
# COMPACT_ATOMS: atom_id res chain seq x y z
N MET A 1 5.67 10.63 -17.56
CA MET A 1 4.82 10.44 -16.36
C MET A 1 3.85 9.32 -16.66
N ALA A 2 3.79 8.29 -15.81
CA ALA A 2 2.76 7.26 -15.92
C ALA A 2 1.38 7.93 -15.86
N LYS A 3 0.49 7.60 -16.80
CA LYS A 3 -0.90 8.11 -16.74
C LYS A 3 -1.61 7.39 -15.59
N THR A 4 -2.10 8.14 -14.62
CA THR A 4 -2.98 7.60 -13.57
C THR A 4 -4.36 7.33 -14.17
N GLY A 5 -4.62 6.06 -14.45
CA GLY A 5 -5.90 5.57 -14.96
C GLY A 5 -6.80 5.01 -13.85
N TRP A 6 -6.66 5.44 -12.59
CA TRP A 6 -7.45 4.88 -11.49
C TRP A 6 -8.88 5.42 -11.50
N HIS A 7 -9.84 4.54 -11.74
CA HIS A 7 -11.27 4.85 -11.75
C HIS A 7 -12.08 3.60 -11.40
N GLY A 8 -13.24 3.77 -10.77
CA GLY A 8 -14.10 2.67 -10.35
C GLY A 8 -13.89 2.27 -8.89
N VAL A 9 -14.06 0.98 -8.59
CA VAL A 9 -14.10 0.44 -7.23
C VAL A 9 -12.74 -0.10 -6.81
N PHE A 10 -12.17 0.48 -5.76
CA PHE A 10 -10.88 0.09 -5.16
C PHE A 10 -11.09 -0.23 -3.67
N PRO A 11 -11.38 -1.49 -3.29
CA PRO A 11 -11.52 -1.86 -1.88
C PRO A 11 -10.20 -1.69 -1.12
N ALA A 12 -10.31 -1.24 0.13
CA ALA A 12 -9.24 -1.37 1.12
C ALA A 12 -9.20 -2.82 1.61
N VAL A 13 -8.21 -3.58 1.16
CA VAL A 13 -8.13 -5.02 1.41
C VAL A 13 -7.62 -5.28 2.83
N THR A 14 -8.30 -6.19 3.54
CA THR A 14 -7.91 -6.63 4.88
C THR A 14 -6.75 -7.62 4.83
N THR A 15 -5.89 -7.57 5.84
CA THR A 15 -4.82 -8.56 6.04
C THR A 15 -5.33 -9.68 6.92
N GLN A 16 -5.09 -10.93 6.54
CA GLN A 16 -5.50 -12.09 7.32
C GLN A 16 -4.36 -12.54 8.23
N PHE A 17 -4.72 -13.04 9.42
CA PHE A 17 -3.78 -13.50 10.44
C PHE A 17 -4.14 -14.90 10.89
N ARG A 18 -3.13 -15.65 11.29
CA ARG A 18 -3.28 -16.97 11.95
C ARG A 18 -3.67 -16.79 13.41
N GLU A 19 -4.04 -17.88 14.07
CA GLU A 19 -4.36 -17.87 15.51
C GLU A 19 -3.18 -17.39 16.38
N ASP A 20 -1.94 -17.58 15.93
CA ASP A 20 -0.73 -17.10 16.60
C ASP A 20 -0.37 -15.63 16.27
N MET A 21 -1.27 -14.92 15.57
CA MET A 21 -1.12 -13.55 15.10
C MET A 21 -0.03 -13.33 14.04
N SER A 22 0.59 -14.38 13.49
CA SER A 22 1.43 -14.26 12.30
C SER A 22 0.57 -13.98 11.06
N VAL A 23 1.13 -13.24 10.09
CA VAL A 23 0.43 -12.97 8.83
C VAL A 23 0.12 -14.27 8.09
N ASP A 24 -1.16 -14.45 7.73
CA ASP A 24 -1.60 -15.52 6.85
C ASP A 24 -1.60 -15.04 5.39
N VAL A 25 -0.45 -15.24 4.72
CA VAL A 25 -0.24 -14.83 3.33
C VAL A 25 -1.20 -15.54 2.38
N GLU A 26 -1.45 -16.84 2.59
CA GLU A 26 -2.32 -17.64 1.72
C GLU A 26 -3.77 -17.18 1.82
N ALA A 27 -4.28 -17.02 3.05
CA ALA A 27 -5.63 -16.50 3.27
C ALA A 27 -5.77 -15.07 2.72
N THR A 28 -4.74 -14.23 2.89
CA THR A 28 -4.71 -12.86 2.35
C THR A 28 -4.77 -12.86 0.82
N GLN A 29 -4.01 -13.73 0.13
CA GLN A 29 -4.09 -13.90 -1.32
C GLN A 29 -5.46 -14.41 -1.77
N GLY A 30 -6.08 -15.32 -1.00
CA GLY A 30 -7.43 -15.80 -1.27
C GLY A 30 -8.48 -14.68 -1.29
N VAL A 31 -8.43 -13.77 -0.32
CA VAL A 31 -9.30 -12.58 -0.27
C VAL A 31 -9.03 -11.65 -1.46
N GLN A 32 -7.75 -11.41 -1.80
CA GLN A 32 -7.36 -10.56 -2.92
C GLN A 32 -7.83 -11.13 -4.26
N ASP A 33 -7.63 -12.42 -4.52
CA ASP A 33 -8.09 -13.07 -5.75
C ASP A 33 -9.62 -13.04 -5.88
N ALA A 34 -10.34 -13.30 -4.78
CA ALA A 34 -11.80 -13.24 -4.76
C ALA A 34 -12.31 -11.84 -5.16
N LEU A 35 -11.76 -10.77 -4.59
CA LEU A 35 -12.13 -9.40 -4.95
C LEU A 35 -11.86 -9.10 -6.44
N VAL A 36 -10.71 -9.55 -6.96
CA VAL A 36 -10.40 -9.39 -8.39
C VAL A 36 -11.41 -10.14 -9.26
N ARG A 37 -11.79 -11.36 -8.87
CA ARG A 37 -12.80 -12.16 -9.59
C ARG A 37 -14.20 -11.56 -9.54
N ASP A 38 -14.53 -10.84 -8.46
CA ASP A 38 -15.78 -10.10 -8.31
C ASP A 38 -15.83 -8.81 -9.17
N GLY A 39 -14.72 -8.45 -9.82
CA GLY A 39 -14.69 -7.41 -10.85
C GLY A 39 -14.37 -6.01 -10.34
N VAL A 40 -13.65 -5.88 -9.22
CA VAL A 40 -13.12 -4.59 -8.76
C VAL A 40 -12.13 -4.00 -9.77
N ASN A 41 -11.91 -2.69 -9.72
CA ASN A 41 -11.05 -1.97 -10.68
C ASN A 41 -9.59 -1.83 -10.22
N GLY A 42 -9.29 -2.25 -9.00
CA GLY A 42 -7.96 -2.28 -8.42
C GLY A 42 -8.03 -2.58 -6.93
N LEU A 43 -6.88 -2.77 -6.29
CA LEU A 43 -6.80 -3.06 -4.85
C LEU A 43 -6.01 -1.96 -4.15
N ILE A 44 -6.43 -1.59 -2.95
CA ILE A 44 -5.64 -0.77 -2.05
C ILE A 44 -5.26 -1.65 -0.86
N LEU A 45 -3.99 -2.04 -0.82
CA LEU A 45 -3.43 -2.87 0.23
C LEU A 45 -2.90 -2.03 1.37
N MET A 46 -2.91 -2.60 2.58
CA MET A 46 -2.30 -1.98 3.75
C MET A 46 -2.75 -0.51 3.91
N GLY A 47 -4.04 -0.24 3.74
CA GLY A 47 -4.67 0.95 4.29
C GLY A 47 -4.91 0.75 5.80
N THR A 48 -5.78 1.57 6.40
CA THR A 48 -6.20 1.37 7.79
C THR A 48 -6.86 0.00 7.99
N CYS A 49 -7.78 -0.40 7.09
CA CYS A 49 -8.42 -1.71 7.13
C CYS A 49 -7.45 -2.88 6.85
N GLY A 50 -6.33 -2.61 6.19
CA GLY A 50 -5.27 -3.59 5.94
C GLY A 50 -4.22 -3.65 7.06
N GLU A 51 -4.47 -2.97 8.18
CA GLU A 51 -3.63 -3.00 9.39
C GLU A 51 -2.18 -2.53 9.19
N ASN A 52 -1.93 -1.56 8.30
CA ASN A 52 -0.58 -1.09 7.97
C ASN A 52 0.30 -0.80 9.21
N ASN A 53 -0.25 -0.12 10.22
CA ASN A 53 0.51 0.29 11.40
C ASN A 53 0.73 -0.85 12.40
N SER A 54 0.03 -1.97 12.25
CA SER A 54 0.22 -3.18 13.07
C SER A 54 1.28 -4.11 12.49
N LEU A 55 1.61 -3.97 11.20
CA LEU A 55 2.53 -4.85 10.49
C LEU A 55 3.98 -4.39 10.61
N ASP A 56 4.88 -5.36 10.77
CA ASP A 56 6.31 -5.15 10.62
C ASP A 56 6.69 -4.88 9.16
N GLY A 57 7.82 -4.21 8.94
CA GLY A 57 8.24 -3.82 7.60
C GLY A 57 8.39 -5.00 6.62
N ASP A 58 8.87 -6.14 7.12
CA ASP A 58 9.04 -7.36 6.31
C ASP A 58 7.70 -8.04 6.00
N GLU A 59 6.74 -7.96 6.92
CA GLU A 59 5.37 -8.44 6.69
C GLU A 59 4.70 -7.61 5.59
N LYS A 60 4.83 -6.28 5.63
CA LYS A 60 4.31 -5.39 4.56
C LYS A 60 4.88 -5.75 3.19
N ARG A 61 6.19 -5.99 3.10
CA ARG A 61 6.86 -6.42 1.86
C ARG A 61 6.37 -7.79 1.39
N THR A 62 6.18 -8.71 2.32
CA THR A 62 5.67 -10.06 2.04
C THR A 62 4.26 -10.02 1.47
N ILE A 63 3.35 -9.27 2.11
CA ILE A 63 1.96 -9.09 1.67
C ILE A 63 1.91 -8.42 0.29
N LEU A 64 2.70 -7.35 0.09
CA LEU A 64 2.73 -6.66 -1.21
C LEU A 64 3.20 -7.57 -2.33
N LYS A 65 4.29 -8.32 -2.11
CA LYS A 65 4.81 -9.27 -3.09
C LYS A 65 3.78 -10.34 -3.44
N ALA A 66 3.16 -10.93 -2.42
CA ALA A 66 2.12 -11.95 -2.59
C ALA A 66 0.90 -11.41 -3.35
N ALA A 67 0.54 -10.15 -3.11
CA ALA A 67 -0.57 -9.51 -3.80
C ALA A 67 -0.29 -9.24 -5.27
N VAL A 68 0.90 -8.73 -5.60
CA VAL A 68 1.33 -8.53 -7.00
C VAL A 68 1.33 -9.88 -7.73
N GLU A 69 1.83 -10.94 -7.08
CA GLU A 69 1.83 -12.29 -7.62
C GLU A 69 0.42 -12.81 -7.89
N VAL A 70 -0.48 -12.78 -6.89
CA VAL A 70 -1.82 -13.32 -7.06
C VAL A 70 -2.62 -12.51 -8.07
N VAL A 71 -2.55 -11.17 -8.03
CA VAL A 71 -3.29 -10.30 -8.96
C VAL A 71 -2.81 -10.49 -10.39
N ALA A 72 -1.53 -10.79 -10.60
CA ALA A 72 -0.95 -11.13 -11.91
C ALA A 72 -1.30 -10.10 -13.01
N GLY A 73 -1.31 -8.81 -12.66
CA GLY A 73 -1.59 -7.70 -13.58
C GLY A 73 -3.04 -7.58 -14.05
N ARG A 74 -4.00 -8.32 -13.47
CA ARG A 74 -5.42 -8.23 -13.84
C ARG A 74 -6.04 -6.87 -13.53
N VAL A 75 -5.62 -6.26 -12.41
CA VAL A 75 -6.02 -4.92 -11.96
C VAL A 75 -4.83 -4.23 -11.29
N PRO A 76 -4.78 -2.89 -11.22
CA PRO A 76 -3.71 -2.20 -10.50
C PRO A 76 -3.71 -2.50 -8.99
N VAL A 77 -2.51 -2.66 -8.43
CA VAL A 77 -2.27 -2.85 -6.99
C VAL A 77 -1.63 -1.60 -6.40
N LEU A 78 -2.37 -0.91 -5.54
CA LEU A 78 -1.89 0.23 -4.79
C LEU A 78 -1.56 -0.20 -3.37
N THR A 79 -0.59 0.44 -2.74
CA THR A 79 -0.24 0.18 -1.34
C THR A 79 -0.21 1.44 -0.48
N GLY A 80 -0.70 1.32 0.75
CA GLY A 80 -0.63 2.37 1.74
C GLY A 80 0.80 2.61 2.24
N VAL A 81 1.23 3.87 2.24
CA VAL A 81 2.46 4.34 2.89
C VAL A 81 2.03 5.09 4.15
N SER A 82 1.96 4.37 5.27
CA SER A 82 1.45 4.85 6.57
C SER A 82 2.54 4.73 7.64
N GLU A 83 3.70 5.32 7.35
CA GLU A 83 4.89 5.17 8.19
C GLU A 83 4.98 6.24 9.28
N PHE A 84 5.73 5.93 10.34
CA PHE A 84 5.91 6.83 11.48
C PHE A 84 6.82 8.02 11.19
N ASP A 85 7.70 7.89 10.20
CA ASP A 85 8.65 8.92 9.82
C ASP A 85 8.92 8.91 8.30
N THR A 86 9.38 10.05 7.77
CA THR A 86 9.63 10.24 6.34
C THR A 86 10.70 9.28 5.79
N ARG A 87 11.71 8.92 6.58
CA ARG A 87 12.78 8.02 6.12
C ARG A 87 12.23 6.61 5.90
N ARG A 88 11.37 6.13 6.79
CA ARG A 88 10.66 4.85 6.63
C ARG A 88 9.71 4.89 5.43
N ALA A 89 8.93 5.96 5.28
CA ALA A 89 8.04 6.14 4.14
C ALA A 89 8.79 6.08 2.80
N VAL A 90 9.92 6.78 2.70
CA VAL A 90 10.80 6.77 1.53
C VAL A 90 11.38 5.37 1.26
N ALA A 91 11.82 4.66 2.29
CA ALA A 91 12.34 3.31 2.15
C ALA A 91 11.25 2.36 1.63
N TYR A 92 10.06 2.42 2.21
CA TYR A 92 8.94 1.58 1.81
C TYR A 92 8.44 1.91 0.39
N ALA A 93 8.37 3.18 0.00
CA ALA A 93 8.01 3.58 -1.36
C ALA A 93 8.94 2.98 -2.42
N ARG A 94 10.26 2.95 -2.15
CA ARG A 94 11.25 2.32 -3.03
C ARG A 94 11.09 0.80 -3.08
N ASP A 95 10.80 0.17 -1.95
CA ASP A 95 10.54 -1.26 -1.90
C ASP A 95 9.27 -1.61 -2.67
N ALA A 96 8.21 -0.82 -2.52
CA ALA A 96 6.94 -1.02 -3.20
C ALA A 96 7.08 -0.97 -4.74
N GLU A 97 7.83 0.00 -5.27
CA GLU A 97 8.15 0.07 -6.69
C GLU A 97 8.93 -1.16 -7.17
N LYS A 98 9.96 -1.59 -6.43
CA LYS A 98 10.73 -2.79 -6.78
C LYS A 98 9.90 -4.06 -6.75
N LEU A 99 8.91 -4.12 -5.86
CA LEU A 99 8.01 -5.25 -5.70
C LEU A 99 6.86 -5.26 -6.73
N GLY A 100 6.74 -4.20 -7.54
CA GLY A 100 5.76 -4.14 -8.64
C GLY A 100 4.41 -3.54 -8.26
N ALA A 101 4.33 -2.71 -7.22
CA ALA A 101 3.14 -1.90 -6.99
C ALA A 101 2.89 -0.95 -8.16
N ASP A 102 1.63 -0.68 -8.49
CA ASP A 102 1.23 0.26 -9.54
C ASP A 102 1.06 1.69 -9.02
N GLY A 103 1.03 1.86 -7.69
CA GLY A 103 0.86 3.14 -7.06
C GLY A 103 0.94 3.12 -5.55
N LEU A 104 1.02 4.32 -4.98
CA LEU A 104 1.06 4.53 -3.55
C LEU A 104 -0.16 5.34 -3.10
N MET A 105 -0.74 4.95 -1.97
CA MET A 105 -1.64 5.78 -1.19
C MET A 105 -0.85 6.31 0.01
N VAL A 106 -0.44 7.57 -0.01
CA VAL A 106 0.49 8.14 0.99
C VAL A 106 -0.29 8.95 2.02
N LEU A 107 -0.09 8.60 3.29
CA LEU A 107 -0.74 9.24 4.44
C LEU A 107 0.24 10.24 5.09
N PRO A 108 -0.26 11.19 5.91
CA PRO A 108 0.61 11.93 6.82
C PRO A 108 1.43 10.99 7.71
N ALA A 109 2.59 11.44 8.18
CA ALA A 109 3.38 10.68 9.13
C ALA A 109 2.58 10.43 10.43
N MET A 110 2.44 9.17 10.83
CA MET A 110 1.34 8.73 11.70
C MET A 110 1.43 9.10 13.19
N VAL A 111 2.58 9.60 13.65
CA VAL A 111 2.84 9.75 15.09
C VAL A 111 2.19 11.00 15.67
N TYR A 112 2.07 12.08 14.89
CA TYR A 112 1.58 13.37 15.35
C TYR A 112 0.93 14.13 14.21
N VAL A 113 0.16 15.17 14.53
CA VAL A 113 -0.40 16.09 13.53
C VAL A 113 0.71 17.03 13.06
N PRO A 114 1.20 16.91 11.80
CA PRO A 114 2.29 17.74 11.33
C PRO A 114 1.83 19.17 11.03
N LYS A 115 2.76 20.12 11.09
CA LYS A 115 2.54 21.45 10.51
C LYS A 115 2.46 21.34 8.98
N PRO A 116 1.79 22.29 8.30
CA PRO A 116 1.67 22.24 6.84
C PRO A 116 3.01 22.12 6.09
N ALA A 117 4.06 22.80 6.56
CA ALA A 117 5.39 22.70 5.95
C ALA A 117 6.04 21.31 6.12
N GLU A 118 5.84 20.67 7.27
CA GLU A 118 6.33 19.31 7.55
C GLU A 118 5.58 18.28 6.70
N LEU A 119 4.26 18.46 6.55
CA LEU A 119 3.42 17.62 5.70
C LEU A 119 3.84 17.67 4.23
N VAL A 120 4.07 18.87 3.69
CA VAL A 120 4.56 19.06 2.31
C VAL A 120 5.95 18.44 2.14
N ALA A 121 6.85 18.62 3.11
CA ALA A 121 8.18 18.03 3.05
C ALA A 121 8.12 16.49 3.05
N HIS A 122 7.23 15.90 3.86
CA HIS A 122 6.99 14.46 3.90
C HIS A 122 6.53 13.92 2.54
N PHE A 123 5.44 14.48 2.00
CA PHE A 123 4.90 14.01 0.71
C PHE A 123 5.88 14.21 -0.45
N ARG A 124 6.60 15.34 -0.48
CA ARG A 124 7.60 15.59 -1.53
C ARG A 124 8.73 14.57 -1.47
N ALA A 125 9.26 14.27 -0.29
CA ALA A 125 10.33 13.30 -0.13
C ALA A 125 9.92 11.90 -0.61
N VAL A 126 8.68 11.48 -0.32
CA VAL A 126 8.13 10.20 -0.82
C VAL A 126 7.98 10.24 -2.35
N ALA A 127 7.43 11.33 -2.90
CA ALA A 127 7.25 11.48 -4.35
C ALA A 127 8.55 11.51 -5.15
N GLU A 128 9.63 12.07 -4.59
CA GLU A 128 10.96 12.09 -5.22
C GLU A 128 11.67 10.72 -5.14
N ALA A 129 11.21 9.82 -4.28
CA ALA A 129 11.85 8.53 -4.04
C ALA A 129 11.41 7.41 -4.99
N THR A 130 10.35 7.63 -5.78
CA THR A 130 9.75 6.62 -6.66
C THR A 130 9.24 7.22 -7.96
N SER A 131 9.11 6.42 -9.02
CA SER A 131 8.41 6.82 -10.24
C SER A 131 6.90 6.55 -10.22
N LEU A 132 6.41 5.88 -9.17
CA LEU A 132 5.01 5.49 -9.03
C LEU A 132 4.09 6.71 -8.85
N PRO A 133 2.87 6.66 -9.40
CA PRO A 133 1.85 7.63 -9.07
C PRO A 133 1.42 7.56 -7.59
N ILE A 134 1.01 8.71 -7.05
CA ILE A 134 0.67 8.87 -5.64
C ILE A 134 -0.75 9.44 -5.49
N MET A 135 -1.55 8.78 -4.66
CA MET A 135 -2.78 9.31 -4.07
C MET A 135 -2.45 9.82 -2.65
N LEU A 136 -2.79 11.06 -2.33
CA LEU A 136 -2.76 11.54 -0.95
C LEU A 136 -4.03 11.06 -0.23
N TYR A 137 -3.89 10.52 0.97
CA TYR A 137 -5.02 10.06 1.79
C TYR A 137 -5.15 10.94 3.03
N ASN A 138 -6.36 11.51 3.22
CA ASN A 138 -6.69 12.52 4.22
C ASN A 138 -7.79 12.04 5.16
#